data_AF-A0A0K8J8E6-F1
#
_entry.id   AF-A0A0K8J8E6-F1
#
_cell.length_a   1.000
_cell.length_b   1.000
_cell.length_c   1.000
_cell.angle_alpha   90.00
_cell.angle_beta   90.00
_cell.angle_gamma   90.00
#
_symmetry.space_group_name_H-M   'P 1'
#
loop_
_entity.id
_entity.type
_entity.pdbx_description
1 polymer ?
#
loop_
_entity_poly.entity_id
_entity_poly.type
_entity_poly.pdbx_seq_one_letter_code
_entity_poly.pdbx_strand_id
1 'polypeptide(L)'
;MGVPPQTVSNMSKFESPDPGYWCRRGYAVANVDPRGIGHSEGDFIQFGTQDAQDGYDFIEWAAEQPWCNGRIGMAGNSCVAMTQLRIASQCPPHLVCIAPWEATTDMYRESLCEGGIPARSFVRMVMAEAVGPNYIDDTPDNLTLYPYINCTYWKDKDPI
;
A
#
# COMPACT_ATOMS: atom_id res chain seq x y z
N MET A 1 6.41 18.17 12.95
CA MET A 1 7.34 17.62 11.94
C MET A 1 8.23 18.75 11.44
N GLY A 2 9.55 18.63 11.54
CA GLY A 2 10.53 19.70 11.25
C GLY A 2 10.72 20.04 9.76
N VAL A 3 9.68 19.86 8.94
CA VAL A 3 9.71 20.20 7.52
C VAL A 3 9.29 21.67 7.39
N PRO A 4 10.10 22.54 6.74
CA PRO A 4 9.73 23.92 6.54
C PRO A 4 8.36 24.05 5.83
N PRO A 5 7.53 25.04 6.20
CA PRO A 5 6.31 25.32 5.47
C PRO A 5 6.59 25.45 3.96
N GLN A 6 5.65 25.00 3.12
CA GLN A 6 5.72 25.07 1.65
C GLN A 6 6.77 24.15 1.00
N THR A 7 7.42 23.26 1.76
CA THR A 7 8.32 22.23 1.18
C THR A 7 7.56 21.24 0.30
N VAL A 8 6.37 20.85 0.72
CA VAL A 8 5.44 20.02 -0.06
C VAL A 8 4.37 20.90 -0.69
N SER A 9 3.99 20.60 -1.93
CA SER A 9 2.92 21.33 -2.61
C SER A 9 1.55 20.95 -2.06
N ASN A 10 0.55 21.81 -2.31
CA ASN A 10 -0.85 21.53 -1.96
C ASN A 10 -1.47 20.37 -2.75
N MET A 11 -0.75 19.77 -3.69
CA MET A 11 -1.17 18.58 -4.46
C MET A 11 -0.66 17.28 -3.84
N SER A 12 0.20 17.34 -2.81
CA SER A 12 0.75 16.16 -2.17
C SER A 12 -0.34 15.39 -1.43
N LYS A 13 -0.52 14.10 -1.77
CA LYS A 13 -1.30 13.17 -0.94
C LYS A 13 -0.42 12.71 0.23
N PHE A 14 -1.04 12.38 1.36
CA PHE A 14 -0.33 11.85 2.53
C PHE A 14 0.53 10.63 2.13
N GLU A 15 1.78 10.58 2.61
CA GLU A 15 2.77 9.51 2.37
C GLU A 15 3.15 9.22 0.91
N SER A 16 2.63 9.98 -0.05
CA SER A 16 2.82 9.72 -1.48
C SER A 16 3.70 10.79 -2.15
N PRO A 17 4.27 10.51 -3.34
CA PRO A 17 5.09 11.47 -4.08
C PRO A 17 4.30 12.74 -4.42
N ASP A 18 4.87 13.92 -4.14
CA ASP A 18 4.25 15.21 -4.45
C ASP A 18 4.21 15.46 -5.99
N PRO A 19 3.03 15.50 -6.63
CA PRO A 19 2.92 15.78 -8.06
C PRO A 19 3.52 17.13 -8.45
N GLY A 20 3.48 18.12 -7.54
CA GLY A 20 4.10 19.42 -7.76
C GLY A 20 5.60 19.29 -8.00
N TYR A 21 6.28 18.43 -7.24
CA TYR A 21 7.70 18.21 -7.40
C TYR A 21 8.04 17.37 -8.64
N TRP A 22 7.35 16.24 -8.84
CA TRP A 22 7.70 15.23 -9.83
C TRP A 22 7.24 15.57 -11.25
N CYS A 23 6.03 16.13 -11.43
CA CYS A 23 5.53 16.48 -12.76
C CYS A 23 6.37 17.58 -13.43
N ARG A 24 6.93 18.53 -12.65
CA ARG A 24 7.88 19.53 -13.16
C ARG A 24 9.22 18.94 -13.64
N ARG A 25 9.49 17.68 -13.33
CA ARG A 25 10.70 16.93 -13.74
C ARG A 25 10.42 15.90 -14.82
N GLY A 26 9.23 15.93 -15.43
CA GLY A 26 8.87 15.04 -16.54
C GLY A 26 8.34 13.67 -16.13
N TYR A 27 7.93 13.50 -14.86
CA TYR A 27 7.26 12.28 -14.41
C TYR A 27 5.74 12.46 -14.40
N ALA A 28 4.98 11.41 -14.77
CA ALA A 28 3.58 11.31 -14.39
C ALA A 28 3.48 10.77 -12.96
N VAL A 29 2.53 11.26 -12.16
CA VAL A 29 2.24 10.74 -10.82
C VAL A 29 0.82 10.22 -10.78
N ALA A 30 0.65 8.95 -10.41
CA ALA A 30 -0.64 8.31 -10.20
C ALA A 30 -0.80 7.93 -8.72
N ASN A 31 -1.86 8.41 -8.09
CA ASN A 31 -2.29 7.98 -6.76
C ASN A 31 -3.50 7.07 -6.94
N VAL A 32 -3.31 5.77 -6.74
CA VAL A 32 -4.32 4.76 -7.02
C VAL A 32 -5.04 4.40 -5.72
N ASP A 33 -6.37 4.33 -5.77
CA ASP A 33 -7.14 3.82 -4.65
C ASP A 33 -7.13 2.28 -4.70
N PRO A 34 -6.72 1.60 -3.61
CA PRO A 34 -6.76 0.14 -3.54
C PRO A 34 -8.16 -0.41 -3.78
N ARG A 35 -8.27 -1.69 -4.16
CA ARG A 35 -9.57 -2.38 -4.28
C ARG A 35 -10.43 -2.18 -3.04
N GLY A 36 -11.71 -1.86 -3.25
CA GLY A 36 -12.67 -1.63 -2.18
C GLY A 36 -12.47 -0.34 -1.36
N ILE A 37 -11.52 0.53 -1.73
CA ILE A 37 -11.29 1.83 -1.08
C ILE A 37 -11.67 2.98 -2.02
N GLY A 38 -12.20 4.06 -1.46
CA GLY A 38 -12.59 5.25 -2.20
C GLY A 38 -13.66 4.92 -3.24
N HIS A 39 -13.32 5.08 -4.52
CA HIS A 39 -14.21 4.74 -5.63
C HIS A 39 -13.89 3.40 -6.31
N SER A 40 -12.87 2.68 -5.84
CA SER A 40 -12.53 1.37 -6.37
C SER A 40 -13.57 0.33 -5.93
N GLU A 41 -14.00 -0.49 -6.88
CA GLU A 41 -14.97 -1.57 -6.66
C GLU A 41 -14.37 -2.73 -5.83
N GLY A 42 -15.23 -3.68 -5.45
CA GLY A 42 -14.83 -4.89 -4.72
C GLY A 42 -14.68 -4.70 -3.22
N ASP A 43 -14.12 -5.71 -2.56
CA ASP A 43 -13.88 -5.73 -1.12
C ASP A 43 -12.41 -5.43 -0.82
N PHE A 44 -12.15 -4.66 0.23
CA PHE A 44 -10.80 -4.34 0.67
C PHE A 44 -10.28 -5.41 1.62
N ILE A 45 -9.28 -6.17 1.17
CA ILE A 45 -8.52 -7.11 1.99
C ILE A 45 -7.12 -6.53 2.19
N GLN A 46 -6.82 -6.07 3.40
CA GLN A 46 -5.60 -5.34 3.68
C GLN A 46 -4.38 -6.22 3.40
N PHE A 47 -3.50 -5.77 2.48
CA PHE A 47 -2.24 -6.44 2.18
C PHE A 47 -2.39 -7.94 1.85
N GLY A 48 -3.50 -8.34 1.20
CA GLY A 48 -3.68 -9.71 0.72
C GLY A 48 -2.96 -9.99 -0.59
N THR A 49 -3.07 -11.23 -1.09
CA THR A 49 -2.53 -11.61 -2.41
C THR A 49 -3.15 -10.78 -3.53
N GLN A 50 -4.45 -10.46 -3.42
CA GLN A 50 -5.17 -9.67 -4.41
C GLN A 50 -4.62 -8.24 -4.56
N ASP A 51 -4.21 -7.60 -3.46
CA ASP A 51 -3.63 -6.24 -3.48
C ASP A 51 -2.34 -6.20 -4.31
N ALA A 52 -1.51 -7.25 -4.21
CA ALA A 52 -0.30 -7.39 -5.01
C ALA A 52 -0.61 -7.57 -6.52
N GLN A 53 -1.62 -8.39 -6.84
CA GLN A 53 -2.06 -8.66 -8.21
C GLN A 53 -2.69 -7.43 -8.86
N ASP A 54 -3.52 -6.70 -8.11
CA ASP A 54 -4.14 -5.46 -8.60
C ASP A 54 -3.09 -4.41 -8.95
N GLY A 55 -2.02 -4.32 -8.15
CA GLY A 55 -0.90 -3.44 -8.46
C GLY A 55 -0.04 -3.91 -9.63
N TYR A 56 0.12 -5.23 -9.83
CA TYR A 56 0.73 -5.76 -11.06
C TYR A 56 -0.08 -5.32 -12.28
N ASP A 57 -1.40 -5.55 -12.27
CA ASP A 57 -2.28 -5.21 -13.39
C ASP A 57 -2.29 -3.71 -13.65
N PHE A 58 -2.28 -2.89 -12.60
CA PHE A 58 -2.18 -1.44 -12.74
C PHE A 58 -0.85 -1.01 -13.38
N ILE A 59 0.27 -1.60 -12.99
CA ILE A 59 1.59 -1.29 -13.58
C ILE A 59 1.60 -1.62 -15.06
N GLU A 60 1.14 -2.80 -15.44
CA GLU A 60 1.12 -3.21 -16.85
C GLU A 60 0.16 -2.34 -17.67
N TRP A 61 -1.03 -2.04 -17.14
CA TRP A 61 -1.96 -1.11 -17.78
C TRP A 61 -1.35 0.29 -17.94
N ALA A 62 -0.72 0.82 -16.90
CA ALA A 62 -0.14 2.16 -16.91
C ALA A 62 1.04 2.26 -17.88
N ALA A 63 1.80 1.17 -18.09
CA ALA A 63 2.93 1.12 -19.01
C ALA A 63 2.49 1.25 -20.48
N GLU A 64 1.27 0.83 -20.81
CA GLU A 64 0.69 0.91 -22.16
C GLU A 64 0.08 2.27 -22.51
N GLN A 65 -0.05 3.17 -21.53
CA GLN A 65 -0.71 4.45 -21.76
C GLN A 65 0.17 5.39 -22.61
N PRO A 66 -0.43 6.23 -23.49
CA PRO A 66 0.32 7.08 -24.42
C PRO A 66 1.18 8.15 -23.74
N TRP A 67 0.92 8.44 -22.47
CA TRP A 67 1.70 9.37 -21.65
C TRP A 67 2.83 8.69 -20.86
N CYS A 68 2.90 7.36 -20.89
CA CYS A 68 3.92 6.57 -20.22
C CYS A 68 5.02 6.16 -21.21
N ASN A 69 6.27 6.11 -20.75
CA ASN A 69 7.41 5.66 -21.55
C ASN A 69 7.73 4.16 -21.34
N GLY A 70 6.77 3.40 -20.80
CA GLY A 70 6.92 1.99 -20.45
C GLY A 70 7.79 1.72 -19.21
N ARG A 71 8.14 2.75 -18.43
CA ARG A 71 8.91 2.58 -17.18
C ARG A 71 8.15 3.14 -16.00
N ILE A 72 7.87 2.28 -15.03
CA ILE A 72 7.14 2.66 -13.82
C ILE A 72 8.05 2.50 -12.61
N GLY A 73 8.01 3.52 -11.74
CA GLY A 73 8.62 3.49 -10.43
C GLY A 73 7.57 3.76 -9.37
N MET A 74 7.72 3.13 -8.21
CA MET A 74 6.88 3.41 -7.05
C MET A 74 7.72 4.06 -5.94
N ALA A 75 7.09 4.94 -5.15
CA ALA A 75 7.72 5.61 -4.02
C ALA A 75 6.66 6.03 -3.01
N GLY A 76 7.02 6.07 -1.73
CA GLY A 76 6.12 6.46 -0.65
C GLY A 76 6.48 5.83 0.68
N ASN A 77 5.74 6.22 1.73
CA ASN A 77 5.98 5.81 3.10
C ASN A 77 4.92 4.82 3.60
N SER A 78 5.23 4.08 4.68
CA SER A 78 4.23 3.34 5.49
C SER A 78 3.34 2.42 4.64
N CYS A 79 2.01 2.54 4.64
CA CYS A 79 1.10 1.69 3.84
C CYS A 79 1.45 1.72 2.34
N VAL A 80 1.80 2.89 1.80
CA VAL A 80 2.25 3.01 0.41
C VAL A 80 3.55 2.23 0.19
N ALA A 81 4.46 2.22 1.17
CA ALA A 81 5.70 1.46 1.12
C ALA A 81 5.50 -0.06 1.24
N MET A 82 4.57 -0.50 2.10
CA MET A 82 4.20 -1.91 2.25
C MET A 82 3.64 -2.48 0.94
N THR A 83 2.71 -1.75 0.31
CA THR A 83 2.12 -2.14 -0.98
C THR A 83 3.19 -2.22 -2.09
N GLN A 84 4.21 -1.34 -2.09
CA GLN A 84 5.32 -1.44 -3.06
C GLN A 84 6.03 -2.78 -3.01
N LEU A 85 6.36 -3.27 -1.82
CA LEU A 85 7.03 -4.55 -1.65
C LEU A 85 6.15 -5.68 -2.16
N ARG A 86 4.84 -5.65 -1.86
CA ARG A 86 3.89 -6.66 -2.30
C ARG A 86 3.77 -6.71 -3.81
N ILE A 87 3.58 -5.57 -4.45
CA ILE A 87 3.48 -5.50 -5.91
C ILE A 87 4.79 -5.94 -6.56
N ALA A 88 5.94 -5.51 -6.03
CA ALA A 88 7.25 -5.91 -6.54
C ALA A 88 7.49 -7.43 -6.49
N SER A 89 6.89 -8.13 -5.52
CA SER A 89 6.94 -9.59 -5.42
C SER A 89 6.35 -10.30 -6.63
N GLN A 90 5.37 -9.69 -7.30
CA GLN A 90 4.74 -10.22 -8.51
C GLN A 90 5.64 -10.07 -9.75
N CYS A 91 6.80 -9.41 -9.60
CA CYS A 91 7.77 -9.14 -10.66
C CYS A 91 7.15 -8.52 -11.94
N PRO A 92 6.39 -7.40 -11.86
CA PRO A 92 5.85 -6.74 -13.05
C PRO A 92 7.00 -6.31 -13.99
N PRO A 93 6.98 -6.67 -15.28
CA PRO A 93 8.09 -6.40 -16.19
C PRO A 93 8.36 -4.91 -16.43
N HIS A 94 7.36 -4.04 -16.28
CA HIS A 94 7.52 -2.59 -16.45
C HIS A 94 7.88 -1.84 -15.14
N LEU A 95 7.96 -2.54 -14.00
CA LEU A 95 8.41 -1.97 -12.74
C LEU A 95 9.94 -1.92 -12.69
N VAL A 96 10.51 -0.73 -12.84
CA VAL A 96 11.97 -0.55 -12.94
C VAL A 96 12.64 -0.14 -11.63
N CYS A 97 11.88 0.41 -10.67
CA CYS A 97 12.40 0.77 -9.35
C CYS A 97 11.29 0.91 -8.31
N ILE A 98 11.65 0.73 -7.03
CA ILE A 98 10.82 1.02 -5.88
C ILE A 98 11.61 1.85 -4.86
N ALA A 99 10.92 2.69 -4.09
CA ALA A 99 11.46 3.42 -2.95
C ALA A 99 10.50 3.27 -1.75
N PRO A 100 10.51 2.09 -1.09
CA PRO A 100 9.67 1.82 0.06
C PRO A 100 10.31 2.44 1.32
N TRP A 101 9.79 3.56 1.79
CA TRP A 101 10.27 4.20 3.02
C TRP A 101 9.44 3.74 4.22
N GLU A 102 10.10 3.24 5.27
CA GLU A 102 9.44 2.88 6.54
C GLU A 102 8.34 1.80 6.37
N ALA A 103 8.62 0.75 5.59
CA ALA A 103 7.73 -0.39 5.39
C ALA A 103 7.98 -1.51 6.42
N THR A 104 6.91 -2.22 6.79
CA THR A 104 6.96 -3.56 7.39
C THR A 104 6.73 -4.62 6.31
N THR A 105 7.43 -5.76 6.41
CA THR A 105 7.25 -6.92 5.53
C THR A 105 6.37 -7.99 6.16
N ASP A 106 6.25 -7.98 7.49
CA ASP A 106 5.49 -8.95 8.26
C ASP A 106 4.60 -8.23 9.27
N MET A 107 3.43 -7.78 8.82
CA MET A 107 2.51 -7.01 9.65
C MET A 107 2.09 -7.76 10.93
N TYR A 108 2.02 -9.10 10.87
CA TYR A 108 1.70 -9.89 12.06
C TYR A 108 2.82 -9.79 13.10
N ARG A 109 4.07 -10.08 12.72
CA ARG A 109 5.19 -10.16 13.67
C ARG A 109 5.76 -8.79 14.05
N GLU A 110 5.61 -7.79 13.18
CA GLU A 110 6.27 -6.48 13.30
C GLU A 110 5.31 -5.35 13.70
N SER A 111 3.99 -5.58 13.70
CA SER A 111 3.02 -4.52 14.04
C SER A 111 1.83 -4.96 14.89
N LEU A 112 1.37 -6.21 14.75
CA LEU A 112 0.18 -6.69 15.45
C LEU A 112 0.47 -7.58 16.65
N CYS A 113 1.58 -8.33 16.61
CA CYS A 113 1.93 -9.38 17.58
C CYS A 113 3.45 -9.44 17.80
N GLU A 114 4.08 -8.32 18.14
CA GLU A 114 5.50 -8.27 18.46
C GLU A 114 5.83 -9.21 19.64
N GLY A 115 6.70 -10.19 19.40
CA GLY A 115 7.02 -11.23 20.40
C GLY A 115 5.82 -12.08 20.83
N GLY A 116 4.73 -12.09 20.04
CA GLY A 116 3.48 -12.78 20.38
C GLY A 116 2.54 -11.98 21.29
N ILE A 117 2.85 -10.71 21.58
CA ILE A 117 2.01 -9.84 22.42
C ILE A 117 1.13 -8.97 21.51
N PRO A 118 -0.21 -9.06 21.59
CA PRO A 118 -1.11 -8.27 20.76
C PRO A 118 -0.97 -6.74 20.95
N ALA A 119 -0.69 -6.01 19.86
CA ALA A 119 -0.47 -4.56 19.80
C ALA A 119 -1.41 -3.89 18.75
N ARG A 120 -2.72 -3.99 18.97
CA ARG A 120 -3.73 -3.62 17.95
C ARG A 120 -3.94 -2.12 17.73
N SER A 121 -3.51 -1.28 18.67
CA SER A 121 -3.95 0.13 18.70
C SER A 121 -3.50 0.94 17.49
N PHE A 122 -2.27 0.72 16.99
CA PHE A 122 -1.75 1.46 15.85
C PHE A 122 -2.46 1.07 14.56
N VAL A 123 -2.54 -0.23 14.25
CA VAL A 123 -3.21 -0.72 13.05
C VAL A 123 -4.71 -0.36 13.07
N ARG A 124 -5.35 -0.37 14.24
CA ARG A 124 -6.74 0.06 14.40
C ARG A 124 -6.96 1.54 14.11
N MET A 125 -6.02 2.40 14.53
CA MET A 125 -6.06 3.81 14.19
C MET A 125 -5.91 4.03 12.68
N VAL A 126 -5.01 3.30 12.00
CA VAL A 126 -4.84 3.40 10.54
C VAL A 126 -6.09 2.90 9.80
N MET A 127 -6.66 1.77 10.22
CA MET A 127 -7.84 1.20 9.58
C MET A 127 -9.14 1.98 9.83
N ALA A 128 -9.18 2.84 10.84
CA ALA A 128 -10.31 3.74 11.06
C ALA A 128 -10.49 4.77 9.93
N GLU A 129 -9.44 5.04 9.15
CA GLU A 129 -9.47 5.97 8.01
C GLU A 129 -9.83 5.27 6.69
N ALA A 130 -9.94 3.93 6.68
CA ALA A 130 -10.32 3.18 5.48
C ALA A 130 -11.82 3.37 5.20
N VAL A 131 -12.13 3.92 4.02
CA VAL A 131 -13.51 4.17 3.58
C VAL A 131 -13.69 3.59 2.19
N GLY A 132 -14.80 2.87 2.02
CA GLY A 132 -15.09 2.10 0.83
C GLY A 132 -16.57 1.76 0.72
N PRO A 133 -17.06 1.39 -0.47
CA PRO A 133 -18.47 1.12 -0.70
C PRO A 133 -18.91 -0.27 -0.19
N ASN A 134 -17.98 -1.21 0.02
CA ASN A 134 -18.28 -2.61 0.35
C ASN A 134 -17.53 -3.07 1.61
N TYR A 135 -17.21 -4.36 1.70
CA TYR A 135 -16.52 -4.93 2.85
C TYR A 135 -15.09 -4.38 2.98
N ILE A 136 -14.69 -4.08 4.21
CA ILE A 136 -13.34 -3.64 4.59
C ILE A 136 -12.85 -4.62 5.67
N ASP A 137 -11.71 -5.24 5.42
CA ASP A 137 -11.03 -6.14 6.35
C ASP A 137 -10.68 -5.42 7.66
N ASP A 138 -11.11 -6.00 8.79
CA ASP A 138 -10.78 -5.52 10.13
C ASP A 138 -9.58 -6.30 10.68
N THR A 139 -8.41 -6.09 10.07
CA THR A 139 -7.17 -6.75 10.46
C THR A 139 -6.86 -6.69 11.97
N PRO A 140 -7.03 -5.53 12.66
CA PRO A 140 -6.82 -5.44 14.10
C PRO A 140 -7.69 -6.40 14.92
N ASP A 141 -8.98 -6.51 14.60
CA ASP A 141 -9.90 -7.36 15.36
C ASP A 141 -9.85 -8.82 14.89
N ASN A 142 -9.50 -9.06 13.62
CA ASN A 142 -9.24 -10.39 13.07
C ASN A 142 -8.11 -11.12 13.78
N LEU A 143 -7.17 -10.41 14.43
CA LEU A 143 -6.22 -11.03 15.34
C LEU A 143 -6.88 -11.76 16.52
N THR A 144 -8.06 -11.32 16.97
CA THR A 144 -8.82 -11.98 18.03
C THR A 144 -9.44 -13.28 17.54
N LEU A 145 -9.95 -13.29 16.30
CA LEU A 145 -10.58 -14.45 15.67
C LEU A 145 -9.54 -15.47 15.18
N TYR A 146 -8.40 -14.97 14.74
CA TYR A 146 -7.30 -15.72 14.17
C TYR A 146 -6.00 -15.41 14.94
N PRO A 147 -5.85 -15.88 16.19
CA PRO A 147 -4.71 -15.50 17.04
C PRO A 147 -3.39 -16.16 16.66
N TYR A 148 -3.37 -17.05 15.67
CA TYR A 148 -2.18 -17.78 15.25
C TYR A 148 -1.93 -17.60 13.76
N ILE A 149 -0.69 -17.23 13.42
CA ILE A 149 -0.23 -16.96 12.04
C ILE A 149 -0.37 -18.13 11.07
N ASN A 150 -0.56 -19.36 11.55
CA ASN A 150 -0.63 -20.55 10.69
C ASN A 150 -2.01 -20.76 10.02
N CYS A 151 -2.99 -19.88 10.27
CA CYS A 151 -4.31 -19.97 9.66
C CYS A 151 -4.35 -19.41 8.23
N THR A 152 -5.43 -19.68 7.51
CA THR A 152 -5.62 -19.24 6.12
C THR A 152 -5.66 -17.71 5.97
N TYR A 153 -6.21 -16.99 6.95
CA TYR A 153 -6.29 -15.53 6.91
C TYR A 153 -4.90 -14.87 6.87
N TRP A 154 -3.97 -15.34 7.71
CA TRP A 154 -2.61 -14.79 7.75
C TRP A 154 -1.73 -15.28 6.60
N LYS A 155 -1.97 -16.50 6.08
CA LYS A 155 -1.26 -17.01 4.91
C LYS A 155 -1.45 -16.14 3.66
N ASP A 156 -2.63 -15.56 3.47
CA ASP A 156 -2.87 -14.60 2.39
C ASP A 156 -2.06 -13.30 2.54
N LYS A 157 -1.61 -13.03 3.76
CA LYS A 157 -0.80 -11.88 4.15
C LYS A 157 0.63 -12.28 4.49
N ASP A 158 1.10 -13.45 4.02
CA ASP A 158 2.44 -13.93 4.31
C ASP A 158 3.50 -12.89 3.89
N PRO A 159 4.65 -12.85 4.59
CA PRO A 159 5.75 -11.96 4.24
C PRO A 159 6.28 -12.25 2.84
N ILE A 160 6.83 -11.20 2.24
CA ILE A 160 7.33 -11.17 0.86
C ILE A 160 8.81 -11.56 0.83
#